data_AF-A0A967LZT7-F1
#
_entry.id   AF-A0A967LZT7-F1
#
_cell.length_a   1.000
_cell.length_b   1.000
_cell.length_c   1.000
_cell.angle_alpha   90.00
_cell.angle_beta   90.00
_cell.angle_gamma   90.00
#
_symmetry.space_group_name_H-M   'P 1'
#
loop_
_entity.id
_entity.type
_entity.pdbx_description
1 polymer ?
#
loop_
_entity_poly.entity_id
_entity_poly.type
_entity_poly.pdbx_seq_one_letter_code
_entity_poly.pdbx_strand_id
1 'polypeptide(L)'
;PRMSVRGFWPLLAFGLALTVVVGAEPGPSPARAAIQLELADLLFDDERYFEAIPAYGRAKEGANPQQLVRATSGLLRSLLLAAEFDRAYDESLLLRSLAPGDPDLSTLAADGFWGNGLFEEADALYEEVLAA
;
A
#
# COMPACT_ATOMS: atom_id res chain seq x y z
N PRO A 1 9.51 -68.24 -41.65
CA PRO A 1 9.60 -68.26 -40.17
C PRO A 1 10.67 -67.29 -39.64
N ARG A 2 10.21 -66.25 -38.90
CA ARG A 2 10.90 -65.49 -37.83
C ARG A 2 12.13 -64.65 -38.20
N MET A 3 12.31 -63.41 -37.74
CA MET A 3 11.49 -62.39 -37.07
C MET A 3 12.38 -61.12 -37.12
N SER A 4 11.83 -60.01 -37.59
CA SER A 4 12.51 -58.71 -37.61
C SER A 4 12.51 -58.12 -36.19
N VAL A 5 13.69 -57.90 -35.61
CA VAL A 5 13.84 -57.22 -34.31
C VAL A 5 13.83 -55.72 -34.56
N ARG A 6 12.65 -55.11 -34.47
CA ARG A 6 12.50 -53.66 -34.31
C ARG A 6 12.58 -53.35 -32.81
N GLY A 7 13.74 -52.87 -32.36
CA GLY A 7 13.91 -52.36 -31.01
C GLY A 7 13.05 -51.11 -30.81
N PHE A 8 11.97 -51.25 -30.06
CA PHE A 8 11.16 -50.14 -29.56
C PHE A 8 11.93 -49.45 -28.43
N TRP A 9 12.25 -48.18 -28.64
CA TRP A 9 12.81 -47.30 -27.61
C TRP A 9 11.65 -46.74 -26.77
N PRO A 10 11.49 -47.07 -25.47
CA PRO A 10 10.50 -46.37 -24.67
C PRO A 10 11.05 -44.98 -24.32
N LEU A 11 10.45 -43.95 -24.92
CA LEU A 11 10.55 -42.57 -24.47
C LEU A 11 10.00 -42.51 -23.04
N LEU A 12 10.90 -42.34 -22.06
CA LEU A 12 10.56 -42.16 -20.66
C LEU A 12 10.06 -40.71 -20.49
N ALA A 13 8.76 -40.49 -20.70
CA ALA A 13 8.11 -39.21 -20.42
C ALA A 13 8.00 -39.04 -18.91
N PHE A 14 8.96 -38.34 -18.32
CA PHE A 14 8.90 -37.94 -16.91
C PHE A 14 7.89 -36.80 -16.78
N GLY A 15 6.64 -37.13 -16.45
CA GLY A 15 5.61 -36.15 -16.14
C GLY A 15 5.95 -35.47 -14.82
N LEU A 16 6.52 -34.26 -14.90
CA LEU A 16 6.67 -33.39 -13.74
C LEU A 16 5.27 -32.89 -13.37
N ALA A 17 4.61 -33.56 -12.42
CA ALA A 17 3.37 -33.08 -11.83
C ALA A 17 3.71 -31.83 -10.99
N LEU A 18 3.62 -30.65 -11.60
CA LEU A 18 3.67 -29.38 -10.89
C LEU A 18 2.41 -29.31 -10.02
N THR A 19 2.53 -29.67 -8.74
CA THR A 19 1.46 -29.45 -7.77
C THR A 19 1.40 -27.94 -7.57
N VAL A 20 0.46 -27.27 -8.25
CA VAL A 20 0.07 -25.91 -7.88
C VAL A 20 -0.52 -26.04 -6.49
N VAL A 21 0.28 -25.75 -5.47
CA VAL A 21 -0.26 -25.44 -4.14
C VAL A 21 -1.03 -24.16 -4.34
N VAL A 22 -2.34 -24.29 -4.56
CA VAL A 22 -3.29 -23.19 -4.34
C VAL A 22 -3.23 -22.94 -2.85
N GLY A 23 -2.27 -22.13 -2.42
CA GLY A 23 -2.27 -21.58 -1.08
C GLY A 23 -3.57 -20.83 -0.94
N ALA A 24 -4.33 -21.13 0.12
CA ALA A 24 -5.36 -20.21 0.57
C ALA A 24 -4.74 -18.81 0.55
N GLU A 25 -5.36 -17.86 -0.15
CA GLU A 25 -4.92 -16.45 -0.13
C GLU A 25 -4.64 -16.12 1.33
N PRO A 26 -3.37 -15.92 1.72
CA PRO A 26 -3.08 -15.60 3.10
C PRO A 26 -3.88 -14.32 3.36
N GLY A 27 -4.76 -14.40 4.37
CA GLY A 27 -5.58 -13.27 4.78
C GLY A 27 -4.72 -12.05 5.10
N PRO A 28 -5.34 -10.92 5.43
CA PRO A 28 -4.62 -9.70 5.78
C PRO A 28 -3.45 -10.01 6.72
N SER A 29 -2.24 -9.60 6.33
CA SER A 29 -1.01 -9.90 7.08
C SER A 29 0.01 -8.78 6.95
N PRO A 30 0.87 -8.57 7.96
CA PRO A 30 1.92 -7.55 7.90
C PRO A 30 2.89 -7.75 6.72
N ALA A 31 3.12 -8.99 6.29
CA ALA A 31 3.97 -9.29 5.14
C ALA A 31 3.32 -8.82 3.82
N ARG A 32 2.02 -9.05 3.65
CA ARG A 32 1.27 -8.55 2.48
C ARG A 32 1.19 -7.03 2.48
N ALA A 33 0.93 -6.43 3.65
CA ALA A 33 0.95 -4.98 3.84
C ALA A 33 2.30 -4.37 3.44
N ALA A 34 3.43 -4.97 3.86
CA ALA A 34 4.76 -4.53 3.47
C ALA A 34 4.97 -4.55 1.94
N ILE A 35 4.53 -5.61 1.26
CA ILE A 35 4.65 -5.69 -0.20
C ILE A 35 3.84 -4.59 -0.89
N GLN A 36 2.62 -4.32 -0.41
CA GLN A 36 1.79 -3.24 -0.97
C GLN A 36 2.38 -1.85 -0.68
N LEU A 37 3.02 -1.64 0.48
CA LEU A 37 3.76 -0.41 0.78
C LEU A 37 4.88 -0.18 -0.22
N GLU A 38 5.76 -1.17 -0.44
CA GLU A 38 6.88 -1.00 -1.37
C GLU A 38 6.39 -0.77 -2.81
N LEU A 39 5.31 -1.42 -3.23
CA LEU A 39 4.68 -1.11 -4.52
C LEU A 39 4.13 0.32 -4.58
N ALA A 40 3.46 0.76 -3.51
CA ALA A 40 2.87 2.09 -3.46
C ALA A 40 3.93 3.20 -3.49
N ASP A 41 5.04 3.01 -2.77
CA ASP A 41 6.18 3.91 -2.76
C ASP A 41 6.82 4.01 -4.16
N LEU A 42 7.04 2.89 -4.84
CA LEU A 42 7.55 2.88 -6.23
C LEU A 42 6.62 3.62 -7.19
N LEU A 43 5.30 3.44 -7.06
CA LEU A 43 4.32 4.15 -7.89
C LEU A 43 4.29 5.65 -7.57
N PHE A 44 4.45 6.01 -6.29
CA PHE A 44 4.52 7.40 -5.85
C PHE A 44 5.76 8.11 -6.39
N ASP A 45 6.92 7.46 -6.30
CA ASP A 45 8.20 7.99 -6.80
C ASP A 45 8.20 8.19 -8.33
N ASP A 46 7.43 7.37 -9.05
CA ASP A 46 7.17 7.52 -10.50
C ASP A 46 6.08 8.57 -10.82
N GLU A 47 5.61 9.35 -9.83
CA GLU A 47 4.52 10.33 -9.94
C GLU A 47 3.17 9.74 -10.37
N ARG A 48 2.99 8.42 -10.27
CA ARG A 48 1.77 7.69 -10.65
C ARG A 48 0.77 7.67 -9.49
N TYR A 49 0.39 8.85 -9.00
CA TYR A 49 -0.38 9.01 -7.77
C TYR A 49 -1.72 8.25 -7.77
N PHE A 50 -2.47 8.27 -8.88
CA PHE A 50 -3.73 7.52 -9.00
C PHE A 50 -3.56 6.00 -8.87
N GLU A 51 -2.38 5.46 -9.19
CA GLU A 51 -2.06 4.04 -9.02
C GLU A 51 -1.49 3.75 -7.63
N ALA A 52 -0.74 4.69 -7.05
CA ALA A 52 -0.24 4.60 -5.68
C ALA A 52 -1.39 4.58 -4.65
N ILE A 53 -2.44 5.38 -4.85
CA ILE A 53 -3.63 5.45 -3.97
C ILE A 53 -4.20 4.06 -3.61
N PRO A 54 -4.62 3.21 -4.57
CA PRO A 54 -5.16 1.90 -4.23
C PRO A 54 -4.10 0.94 -3.68
N ALA A 55 -2.81 1.12 -3.99
CA ALA A 55 -1.74 0.31 -3.39
C ALA A 55 -1.55 0.64 -1.90
N TYR A 56 -1.48 1.92 -1.53
CA TYR A 56 -1.48 2.32 -0.12
C TYR A 56 -2.77 1.91 0.60
N GLY A 57 -3.93 2.01 -0.07
CA GLY A 57 -5.20 1.53 0.48
C GLY A 57 -5.14 0.04 0.87
N ARG A 58 -4.64 -0.81 -0.04
CA ARG A 58 -4.41 -2.24 0.25
C ARG A 58 -3.33 -2.48 1.30
N ALA A 59 -2.33 -1.62 1.38
CA ALA A 59 -1.28 -1.72 2.40
C ALA A 59 -1.82 -1.56 3.83
N LYS A 60 -2.93 -0.85 4.02
CA LYS A 60 -3.60 -0.74 5.32
C LYS A 60 -4.23 -2.07 5.77
N GLU A 61 -4.50 -3.00 4.85
CA GLU A 61 -5.11 -4.29 5.16
C GLU A 61 -4.11 -5.25 5.84
N GLY A 62 -4.27 -5.44 7.15
CA GLY A 62 -3.37 -6.30 7.93
C GLY A 62 -2.05 -5.65 8.30
N ALA A 63 -1.95 -4.32 8.13
CA ALA A 63 -0.84 -3.51 8.61
C ALA A 63 -0.69 -3.64 10.13
N ASN A 64 0.56 -3.75 10.59
CA ASN A 64 0.88 -3.42 11.98
C ASN A 64 0.81 -1.89 12.20
N PRO A 65 0.89 -1.39 13.45
CA PRO A 65 0.73 0.04 13.72
C PRO A 65 1.70 0.95 12.95
N GLN A 66 2.97 0.55 12.81
CA GLN A 66 3.98 1.35 12.08
C GLN A 66 3.69 1.37 10.58
N GLN A 67 3.29 0.22 10.01
CA GLN A 67 2.88 0.12 8.62
C GLN A 67 1.62 0.93 8.34
N LEU A 68 0.69 0.97 9.29
CA LEU A 68 -0.55 1.74 9.14
C LEU A 68 -0.27 3.24 9.08
N VAL A 69 0.62 3.75 9.93
CA VAL A 69 1.09 5.14 9.85
C VAL A 69 1.72 5.41 8.48
N ARG A 70 2.70 4.59 8.05
CA ARG A 70 3.36 4.76 6.74
C ARG A 70 2.35 4.73 5.57
N ALA A 71 1.42 3.78 5.58
CA ALA A 71 0.41 3.63 4.54
C ALA A 71 -0.54 4.82 4.49
N THR A 72 -1.03 5.28 5.65
CA THR A 72 -1.92 6.45 5.74
C THR A 72 -1.19 7.73 5.32
N SER A 73 0.06 7.95 5.72
CA SER A 73 0.84 9.12 5.29
C SER A 73 1.09 9.13 3.78
N GLY A 74 1.49 7.99 3.20
CA GLY A 74 1.71 7.87 1.76
C GLY A 74 0.41 8.04 0.96
N LEU A 75 -0.70 7.47 1.44
CA LEU A 75 -2.02 7.65 0.85
C LEU A 75 -2.44 9.12 0.87
N LEU A 76 -2.30 9.80 2.01
CA LEU A 76 -2.64 11.21 2.17
C LEU A 76 -1.86 12.10 1.19
N ARG A 77 -0.54 11.93 1.08
CA ARG A 77 0.28 12.67 0.09
C ARG A 77 -0.18 12.40 -1.35
N SER A 78 -0.46 11.13 -1.67
CA SER A 78 -0.92 10.76 -3.01
C SER A 78 -2.27 11.39 -3.35
N LEU A 79 -3.20 11.43 -2.38
CA LEU A 79 -4.52 12.06 -2.53
C LEU A 79 -4.40 13.57 -2.74
N LEU A 80 -3.55 14.24 -1.96
CA LEU A 80 -3.28 15.67 -2.11
C LEU A 80 -2.73 16.00 -3.50
N LEU A 81 -1.74 15.24 -3.99
CA LEU A 81 -1.15 15.45 -5.31
C LEU A 81 -2.11 15.09 -6.46
N ALA A 82 -3.05 14.19 -6.22
CA ALA A 82 -4.12 13.84 -7.15
C ALA A 82 -5.35 14.77 -7.06
N ALA A 83 -5.33 15.78 -6.17
CA ALA A 83 -6.45 16.68 -5.88
C ALA A 83 -7.74 15.98 -5.38
N GLU A 84 -7.59 14.84 -4.69
CA GLU A 84 -8.67 14.07 -4.09
C GLU A 84 -8.95 14.54 -2.64
N PHE A 85 -9.33 15.81 -2.49
CA PHE A 85 -9.27 16.52 -1.20
C PHE A 85 -10.23 16.00 -0.12
N ASP A 86 -11.45 15.56 -0.47
CA ASP A 86 -12.38 14.99 0.50
C ASP A 86 -11.80 13.73 1.17
N ARG A 87 -11.15 12.88 0.36
CA ARG A 87 -10.50 11.66 0.86
C ARG A 87 -9.20 11.98 1.61
N ALA A 88 -8.48 13.02 1.19
CA ALA A 88 -7.31 13.51 1.92
C ALA A 88 -7.70 13.98 3.33
N TYR A 89 -8.83 14.66 3.46
CA TYR A 89 -9.36 15.06 4.77
C TYR A 89 -9.67 13.84 5.65
N ASP A 90 -10.34 12.81 5.12
CA ASP A 90 -10.63 11.58 5.86
C ASP A 90 -9.34 10.89 6.36
N GLU A 91 -8.32 10.78 5.51
CA GLU A 91 -7.02 10.21 5.90
C GLU A 91 -6.26 11.08 6.90
N SER A 92 -6.47 12.40 6.89
CA SER A 92 -5.89 13.33 7.86
C SER A 92 -6.46 13.14 9.25
N LEU A 93 -7.79 12.94 9.35
CA LEU A 93 -8.44 12.58 10.61
C LEU A 93 -7.88 11.28 11.18
N LEU A 94 -7.69 10.27 10.32
CA LEU A 94 -7.08 9.01 10.73
C LEU A 94 -5.62 9.21 11.18
N LEU A 95 -4.80 9.92 10.41
CA LEU A 95 -3.38 10.13 10.70
C LEU A 95 -3.18 10.79 12.07
N ARG A 96 -3.99 11.81 12.39
CA ARG A 96 -3.97 12.48 13.70
C ARG A 96 -4.27 11.52 14.86
N SER A 97 -5.12 10.52 14.64
CA SER A 97 -5.43 9.51 15.67
C SER A 97 -4.32 8.48 15.87
N LEU A 98 -3.51 8.21 14.85
CA LEU A 98 -2.50 7.15 14.86
C LEU A 98 -1.16 7.59 15.46
N ALA A 99 -0.76 8.83 15.23
CA ALA A 99 0.54 9.35 15.65
C ALA A 99 0.42 10.75 16.30
N PRO A 100 -0.27 10.86 17.45
CA PRO A 100 -0.37 12.13 18.15
C PRO A 100 1.02 12.58 18.63
N GLY A 101 1.39 13.82 18.30
CA GLY A 101 2.63 14.45 18.77
C GLY A 101 3.85 14.29 17.87
N ASP A 102 3.72 13.66 16.70
CA ASP A 102 4.74 13.75 15.65
C ASP A 102 4.49 15.03 14.82
N PRO A 103 5.42 16.01 14.82
CA PRO A 103 5.22 17.29 14.15
C PRO A 103 5.12 17.13 12.62
N ASP A 104 5.90 16.25 12.00
CA ASP A 104 5.88 16.06 10.54
C ASP A 104 4.54 15.46 10.09
N LEU A 105 4.01 14.51 10.87
CA LEU A 105 2.70 13.90 10.58
C LEU A 105 1.55 14.84 10.90
N SER A 106 1.70 15.70 11.91
CA SER A 106 0.73 16.74 12.25
C SER A 106 0.63 17.79 11.14
N THR A 107 1.78 18.24 10.60
CA THR A 107 1.82 19.13 9.44
C THR A 107 1.16 18.47 8.23
N LEU A 108 1.48 17.22 7.92
CA LEU A 108 0.85 16.52 6.80
C LEU A 108 -0.68 16.38 6.96
N ALA A 109 -1.16 16.13 8.19
CA ALA A 109 -2.59 16.12 8.45
C ALA A 109 -3.22 17.51 8.24
N ALA A 110 -2.55 18.58 8.66
CA ALA A 110 -3.01 19.94 8.42
C ALA A 110 -3.07 20.27 6.91
N ASP A 111 -2.15 19.76 6.09
CA ASP A 111 -2.21 19.89 4.62
C ASP A 111 -3.53 19.33 4.05
N GLY A 112 -4.04 18.22 4.61
CA GLY A 112 -5.32 17.64 4.21
C GLY A 112 -6.54 18.47 4.61
N PHE A 113 -6.51 19.13 5.77
CA PHE A 113 -7.52 20.11 6.15
C PHE A 113 -7.50 21.31 5.18
N TRP A 114 -6.30 21.83 4.92
CA TRP A 114 -6.09 22.95 4.01
C TRP A 114 -6.57 22.63 2.59
N GLY A 115 -6.22 21.45 2.07
CA GLY A 115 -6.65 20.99 0.75
C GLY A 115 -8.17 20.86 0.61
N ASN A 116 -8.87 20.54 1.71
CA ASN A 116 -10.33 20.48 1.73
C ASN A 116 -11.01 21.87 1.92
N GLY A 117 -10.22 22.94 2.08
CA GLY A 117 -10.73 24.30 2.27
C GLY A 117 -11.01 24.69 3.71
N LEU A 118 -10.60 23.86 4.69
CA LEU A 118 -10.70 24.14 6.13
C LEU A 118 -9.46 24.92 6.60
N PHE A 119 -9.34 26.15 6.08
CA PHE A 119 -8.12 26.95 6.27
C PHE A 119 -7.90 27.37 7.73
N GLU A 120 -8.95 27.75 8.44
CA GLU A 120 -8.83 28.18 9.85
C GLU A 120 -8.40 27.01 10.74
N GLU A 121 -8.98 25.82 10.53
CA GLU A 121 -8.60 24.61 11.24
C GLU A 121 -7.18 24.15 10.88
N ALA A 122 -6.78 24.26 9.60
CA ALA A 122 -5.42 23.97 9.18
C ALA A 122 -4.41 24.93 9.83
N ASP A 123 -4.69 26.23 9.84
CA ASP A 123 -3.83 27.25 10.47
C ASP A 123 -3.67 26.98 11.98
N ALA A 124 -4.76 26.63 12.67
CA ALA A 124 -4.69 26.24 14.08
C ALA A 124 -3.77 25.03 14.29
N LEU A 125 -3.83 24.02 13.42
CA LEU A 125 -2.96 22.84 13.48
C LEU A 125 -1.49 23.18 13.18
N TYR A 126 -1.21 24.07 12.21
CA TYR A 126 0.16 24.51 11.94
C TYR A 126 0.75 25.27 13.14
N GLU A 127 -0.03 26.13 13.79
CA GLU A 127 0.40 26.84 15.00
C GLU A 127 0.64 25.90 16.18
N GLU A 128 -0.20 24.85 16.35
CA GLU A 128 0.04 23.79 17.34
C GLU A 128 1.39 23.09 17.11
N VAL A 129 1.76 22.82 15.86
CA VAL A 129 3.06 22.22 15.51
C VAL A 129 4.23 23.16 15.79
N LEU A 130 4.09 24.45 15.47
CA LEU A 130 5.14 25.46 15.72
C LEU A 130 5.38 25.73 17.21
N ALA A 131 4.38 25.46 18.06
CA ALA A 131 4.45 25.67 19.50
C ALA A 131 5.01 24.46 20.30
N ALA A 132 5.17 23.30 19.66
CA ALA A 132 5.61 22.04 20.28
C ALA A 132 7.14 21.91 20.36
#